data_AF-A0A4R2EHM7-F1
#
_entry.id   AF-A0A4R2EHM7-F1
#
_cell.length_a   1.000
_cell.length_b   1.000
_cell.length_c   1.000
_cell.angle_alpha   90.00
_cell.angle_beta   90.00
_cell.angle_gamma   90.00
#
_symmetry.space_group_name_H-M   'P 1'
#
loop_
_entity.id
_entity.type
_entity.pdbx_description
1 polymer ?
#
loop_
_entity_poly.entity_id
_entity_poly.type
_entity_poly.pdbx_seq_one_letter_code
_entity_poly.pdbx_strand_id
1 'polypeptide(L)' 'MALVSNLQRRNSLGTPIAMRSKRIYRQTVVFNSSEMSTVEFFCNKYKIQNRGKFFRETIITAVLQKLEQDHPRLF' A
#
# COMPACT_ATOMS: atom_id res chain seq x y z
N MET A 1 46.65 2.94 6.97
CA MET A 1 45.67 2.74 5.86
C MET A 1 44.53 1.91 6.41
N ALA A 2 43.31 2.39 6.17
CA ALA A 2 42.05 2.06 6.81
C ALA A 2 41.80 0.56 7.07
N LEU A 3 41.01 0.25 8.09
CA LEU A 3 39.84 -0.63 7.91
C LEU A 3 38.93 -0.69 9.16
N VAL A 4 37.66 -0.34 8.92
CA VAL A 4 36.45 -0.77 9.66
C VAL A 4 36.13 -0.06 10.99
N SER A 5 35.59 1.15 10.89
CA SER A 5 34.77 1.79 11.94
C SER A 5 33.30 2.00 11.52
N ASN A 6 32.74 1.10 10.69
CA ASN A 6 31.39 1.27 10.12
C ASN A 6 30.37 0.20 10.56
N LEU A 7 30.57 -0.47 11.69
CA LEU A 7 29.58 -1.41 12.25
C LEU A 7 28.63 -0.78 13.29
N GLN A 8 28.48 0.56 13.25
CA GLN A 8 27.68 1.32 14.20
C GLN A 8 26.49 2.02 13.50
N ARG A 9 25.63 1.26 12.81
CA ARG A 9 24.25 1.70 12.50
C ARG A 9 23.27 0.54 12.64
N ARG A 10 23.15 0.05 13.87
CA ARG A 10 22.04 -0.82 14.30
C ARG A 10 20.79 0.05 14.43
N ASN A 11 20.00 0.13 13.35
CA ASN A 11 18.64 0.68 13.43
C ASN A 11 17.74 -0.34 14.14
N SER A 12 17.00 0.12 15.14
CA SER A 12 16.36 -0.62 16.24
C SER A 12 15.20 -1.57 15.92
N LEU A 13 15.05 -2.07 14.68
CA LEU A 13 14.22 -3.23 14.35
C LEU A 13 14.90 -3.95 13.18
N GLY A 14 15.49 -5.11 13.45
CA GLY A 14 16.47 -5.84 12.63
C GLY A 14 15.99 -6.40 11.28
N THR A 15 15.06 -5.76 10.60
CA THR A 15 14.69 -6.08 9.21
C THR A 15 15.46 -5.17 8.25
N PRO A 16 16.13 -5.72 7.22
CA PRO A 16 16.81 -4.92 6.20
C PRO A 16 15.84 -3.94 5.53
N ILE A 17 16.31 -2.75 5.15
CA ILE A 17 15.48 -1.65 4.60
C ILE A 17 14.61 -2.11 3.41
N ALA A 18 15.11 -3.05 2.60
CA ALA A 18 14.36 -3.68 1.51
C ALA A 18 13.09 -4.44 1.97
N MET A 19 13.07 -4.97 3.19
CA MET A 19 11.89 -5.63 3.76
C MET A 19 10.82 -4.66 4.24
N ARG A 20 11.15 -3.40 4.56
CA ARG A 20 10.13 -2.42 5.02
C ARG A 20 9.11 -2.04 3.94
N SER A 21 9.46 -2.18 2.66
CA SER A 21 8.57 -1.89 1.52
C SER A 21 8.00 -3.16 0.87
N LYS A 22 8.40 -4.35 1.36
CA LYS A 22 7.91 -5.62 0.81
C LYS A 22 6.49 -5.86 1.30
N ARG A 23 5.58 -6.10 0.36
CA ARG A 23 4.18 -6.44 0.63
C ARG A 23 4.11 -7.89 1.11
N ILE A 24 4.00 -8.10 2.41
CA ILE A 24 3.99 -9.45 3.03
C ILE A 24 2.60 -9.89 3.52
N TYR A 25 1.69 -8.95 3.77
CA TYR A 25 0.36 -9.25 4.27
C TYR A 25 -0.61 -9.52 3.11
N ARG A 26 -1.22 -10.72 3.12
CA ARG A 26 -2.23 -11.11 2.14
C ARG A 26 -3.60 -10.64 2.62
N GLN A 27 -4.41 -10.13 1.70
CA GLN A 27 -5.78 -9.70 1.92
C GLN A 27 -6.65 -10.23 0.78
N THR A 28 -7.88 -10.63 1.08
CA THR A 28 -8.86 -11.15 0.11
C THR A 28 -10.12 -10.31 0.20
N VAL A 29 -10.64 -9.88 -0.95
CA VAL A 29 -11.93 -9.19 -1.06
C VAL A 29 -12.85 -10.06 -1.90
N VAL A 30 -14.08 -10.27 -1.43
CA VAL A 30 -15.10 -11.03 -2.13
C VAL A 30 -16.16 -10.04 -2.62
N PHE A 31 -16.56 -10.19 -3.88
CA PHE A 31 -17.55 -9.35 -4.53
C PHE A 31 -18.70 -10.21 -5.01
N ASN A 32 -19.89 -9.62 -5.08
CA ASN A 32 -21.01 -10.25 -5.77
C ASN A 32 -20.84 -10.16 -7.30
N SER A 33 -21.71 -10.83 -8.06
CA SER A 33 -21.64 -10.89 -9.52
C SER A 33 -21.76 -9.51 -10.19
N SER A 34 -22.59 -8.61 -9.64
CA SER A 34 -22.81 -7.27 -10.18
C SER A 34 -21.66 -6.31 -9.87
N GLU A 35 -21.09 -6.40 -8.68
CA GLU A 35 -19.91 -5.64 -8.27
C GLU A 35 -18.70 -6.05 -9.12
N MET A 36 -18.53 -7.36 -9.33
CA MET A 36 -17.44 -7.87 -10.15
C MET A 36 -17.56 -7.37 -11.59
N SER A 37 -18.73 -7.49 -12.22
CA SER A 37 -18.92 -7.01 -13.61
C SER A 37 -18.62 -5.52 -13.75
N THR A 38 -18.98 -4.71 -12.76
CA THR A 38 -18.68 -3.27 -12.71
C THR A 38 -17.18 -3.01 -12.62
N VAL A 39 -16.48 -3.73 -11.74
CA VAL A 39 -15.01 -3.65 -11.60
C VAL A 39 -14.33 -4.06 -12.90
N GLU A 40 -14.80 -5.13 -13.55
CA GLU A 40 -14.23 -5.60 -14.81
C GLU A 40 -14.39 -4.58 -15.92
N PHE A 41 -15.61 -4.05 -16.07
CA PHE A 41 -15.92 -2.99 -17.02
C PHE A 41 -15.02 -1.77 -16.80
N PHE A 42 -14.88 -1.33 -15.55
CA PHE A 42 -14.00 -0.22 -15.20
C PHE A 42 -12.54 -0.50 -15.60
N CYS A 43 -12.01 -1.67 -15.21
CA CYS A 43 -10.65 -2.07 -15.54
C CYS A 43 -10.42 -2.11 -17.05
N ASN A 44 -11.38 -2.61 -17.82
CA ASN A 44 -11.31 -2.67 -19.28
C ASN A 44 -11.35 -1.27 -19.91
N LYS A 45 -12.26 -0.41 -19.45
CA LYS A 45 -12.42 0.97 -19.94
C LYS A 45 -11.14 1.79 -19.77
N TYR A 46 -10.48 1.67 -18.62
CA TYR A 46 -9.26 2.43 -18.31
C TYR A 46 -7.96 1.65 -18.56
N LYS A 47 -8.05 0.47 -19.20
CA LYS A 47 -6.90 -0.39 -19.56
C LYS A 47 -5.99 -0.71 -18.36
N ILE A 48 -6.60 -0.99 -17.21
CA ILE A 48 -5.87 -1.30 -15.98
C ILE A 48 -5.29 -2.71 -16.08
N GLN A 49 -3.98 -2.81 -16.23
CA GLN A 49 -3.28 -4.09 -16.35
C GLN A 49 -3.12 -4.80 -15.00
N ASN A 50 -2.95 -4.04 -13.91
CA ASN A 50 -2.68 -4.60 -12.58
C ASN A 50 -3.80 -4.22 -11.60
N ARG A 51 -4.81 -5.10 -11.51
CA ARG A 51 -5.94 -4.97 -10.58
C ARG A 51 -5.49 -4.82 -9.12
N GLY A 52 -4.53 -5.64 -8.69
CA GLY A 52 -4.04 -5.60 -7.30
C GLY A 52 -3.29 -4.31 -6.93
N LYS A 53 -2.62 -3.67 -7.90
CA LYS A 53 -2.05 -2.33 -7.72
C LYS A 53 -3.16 -1.29 -7.57
N PHE A 54 -4.10 -1.30 -8.51
CA PHE A 54 -5.23 -0.38 -8.52
C PHE A 54 -6.02 -0.43 -7.21
N PHE A 55 -6.48 -1.61 -6.79
CA PHE A 55 -7.21 -1.76 -5.53
C PHE A 55 -6.47 -1.21 -4.33
N ARG A 56 -5.16 -1.47 -4.25
CA ARG A 56 -4.35 -0.99 -3.12
C ARG A 56 -4.26 0.52 -3.10
N GLU A 57 -4.02 1.14 -4.25
CA GLU A 57 -3.94 2.60 -4.37
C GLU A 57 -5.30 3.21 -4.01
N THR A 58 -6.40 2.71 -4.57
CA THR A 58 -7.75 3.19 -4.25
C THR A 58 -8.08 3.08 -2.76
N ILE A 59 -7.82 1.93 -2.13
CA ILE A 59 -8.10 1.72 -0.71
C ILE A 59 -7.26 2.66 0.15
N ILE A 60 -5.94 2.73 -0.09
CA ILE A 60 -5.05 3.58 0.71
C ILE A 60 -5.40 5.05 0.53
N THR A 61 -5.69 5.51 -0.68
CA THR A 61 -6.13 6.88 -0.93
C THR A 61 -7.43 7.19 -0.18
N ALA A 62 -8.42 6.30 -0.24
CA ALA A 62 -9.68 6.51 0.48
C ALA A 62 -9.50 6.56 2.00
N VAL A 63 -8.68 5.67 2.56
CA VAL A 63 -8.36 5.66 4.00
C VAL A 63 -7.66 6.95 4.41
N LEU A 64 -6.63 7.37 3.66
CA LEU A 64 -5.89 8.59 3.97
C LEU A 64 -6.78 9.84 3.90
N GLN A 65 -7.63 9.95 2.89
CA GLN A 65 -8.58 11.06 2.76
C GLN A 65 -9.57 11.11 3.92
N LYS A 66 -10.05 9.94 4.38
CA LYS A 66 -10.92 9.86 5.55
C LYS A 66 -10.22 10.27 6.82
N LEU A 67 -9.00 9.79 7.04
CA LEU A 67 -8.20 10.21 8.19
C LEU A 67 -7.97 11.72 8.18
N GLU A 68 -7.60 12.31 7.04
CA GLU A 68 -7.42 13.75 6.91
C GLU A 68 -8.70 14.55 7.21
N GLN A 69 -9.86 14.03 6.80
CA GLN A 69 -11.15 14.65 7.07
C GLN A 69 -11.54 14.57 8.55
N ASP A 70 -11.27 13.43 9.20
CA ASP A 70 -11.65 13.16 10.59
C ASP A 70 -10.63 13.70 11.59
N HIS A 71 -9.43 14.08 11.14
CA HIS A 71 -8.46 14.76 11.99
C HIS A 71 -9.08 16.06 12.50
N PRO A 72 -9.18 16.26 13.83
CA PRO A 72 -9.71 17.49 14.37
C PRO A 72 -8.83 18.62 13.86
N ARG A 73 -9.42 19.47 13.03
CA ARG A 73 -8.74 20.68 12.57
C ARG A 73 -8.49 21.50 13.83
N LEU A 74 -7.21 21.67 14.18
CA LEU A 74 -6.84 22.62 15.22
C LEU A 74 -7.55 23.93 14.86
N PHE A 75 -8.24 24.48 15.84
CA PHE A 75 -8.98 25.74 15.81
C PHE A 75 -8.37 26.76 14.84
#